data_AF-A0A8J4Y893-F1
#
_entry.id   AF-A0A8J4Y893-F1
#
_cell.length_a   1.000
_cell.length_b   1.000
_cell.length_c   1.000
_cell.angle_alpha   90.00
_cell.angle_beta   90.00
_cell.angle_gamma   90.00
#
_symmetry.space_group_name_H-M   'P 1'
#
loop_
_entity.id
_entity.type
_entity.pdbx_description
1 polymer ?
#
loop_
_entity_poly.entity_id
_entity_poly.type
_entity_poly.pdbx_seq_one_letter_code
_entity_poly.pdbx_strand_id
1 'polypeptide(L)'
;MHTIERFVILLYDRTSTCKNIDKARKKLFAKKNNVQLIPPTKVAQEEHVKRAAYQGGHVWGQTLLPTPELPPPSSWGWVKNDEGVYKPHWTKLPEAAHTCYELVSCKYKTSCLKRSLLHGGSNVKIIYLTRDPRGSLVSMNRMGWDSQPARRCAALITDMNAYTSLHASHPQRIIHLSLQQFSLKPFETTQRIYSFIYGSSVLNESIQRFLSEHTNASHAWPNDGNMETHRSSVHNAETWRQSISRRHLRAVEQEQACREAIKRLGHVLFTTLENARNSSINLQLIENARNSSINLQLNTVAVPKTSLL
;
A
#
# COMPACT_ATOMS: atom_id res chain seq x y z
N MET A 1 -23.11 2.32 -30.80
CA MET A 1 -21.91 2.31 -29.93
C MET A 1 -21.36 0.91 -29.67
N HIS A 2 -22.17 -0.04 -29.18
CA HIS A 2 -21.70 -1.37 -28.74
C HIS A 2 -20.89 -2.17 -29.77
N THR A 3 -21.24 -2.11 -31.06
CA THR A 3 -20.46 -2.78 -32.11
C THR A 3 -19.04 -2.24 -32.23
N ILE A 4 -18.88 -0.91 -32.15
CA ILE A 4 -17.57 -0.26 -32.21
C ILE A 4 -16.77 -0.55 -30.93
N GLU A 5 -17.41 -0.50 -29.76
CA GLU A 5 -16.77 -0.94 -28.49
C GLU A 5 -16.24 -2.37 -28.61
N ARG A 6 -17.06 -3.29 -29.14
CA ARG A 6 -16.65 -4.69 -29.33
C ARG A 6 -15.47 -4.82 -30.30
N PHE A 7 -15.51 -4.10 -31.42
CA PHE A 7 -14.42 -4.05 -32.39
C PHE A 7 -13.11 -3.57 -31.75
N VAL A 8 -13.14 -2.46 -31.02
CA VAL A 8 -11.96 -1.91 -30.34
C VAL A 8 -11.42 -2.89 -29.30
N ILE A 9 -12.28 -3.53 -28.50
CA ILE A 9 -11.83 -4.56 -27.53
C ILE A 9 -11.05 -5.69 -28.22
N LEU A 10 -11.55 -6.16 -29.37
CA LEU A 10 -10.92 -7.25 -30.14
C LEU A 10 -9.60 -6.84 -30.79
N LEU A 11 -9.37 -5.55 -31.05
CA LEU A 11 -8.09 -5.03 -31.54
C LEU A 11 -6.97 -5.24 -30.51
N TYR A 12 -7.29 -5.07 -29.21
CA TYR A 12 -6.32 -5.20 -28.11
C TYR A 12 -6.25 -6.61 -27.51
N ASP A 13 -7.35 -7.37 -27.59
CA ASP A 13 -7.45 -8.76 -27.13
C ASP A 13 -8.52 -9.52 -27.92
N ARG A 14 -8.07 -10.28 -28.93
CA ARG A 14 -8.92 -11.13 -29.78
C ARG A 14 -9.68 -12.22 -29.01
N THR A 15 -9.18 -12.62 -27.85
CA THR A 15 -9.79 -13.67 -27.00
C THR A 15 -10.77 -13.11 -25.99
N SER A 16 -10.87 -11.78 -25.87
CA SER A 16 -11.71 -11.14 -24.87
C SER A 16 -13.18 -11.43 -25.12
N THR A 17 -13.86 -11.93 -24.09
CA THR A 17 -15.32 -12.08 -24.03
C THR A 17 -16.02 -10.81 -23.51
N CYS A 18 -15.26 -9.75 -23.21
CA CYS A 18 -15.83 -8.52 -22.66
C CYS A 18 -16.60 -7.74 -23.74
N LYS A 19 -17.78 -7.24 -23.37
CA LYS A 19 -18.59 -6.34 -24.21
C LYS A 19 -18.45 -4.86 -23.83
N ASN A 20 -17.87 -4.58 -22.66
CA ASN A 20 -17.64 -3.23 -22.15
C ASN A 20 -16.13 -2.94 -22.15
N ILE A 21 -15.75 -1.81 -22.75
CA ILE A 21 -14.34 -1.46 -22.98
C ILE A 21 -13.60 -1.16 -21.68
N ASP A 22 -14.23 -0.51 -20.70
CA ASP A 22 -13.60 -0.21 -19.41
C ASP A 22 -13.35 -1.50 -18.61
N LYS A 23 -14.27 -2.48 -18.68
CA LYS A 23 -14.08 -3.81 -18.09
C LYS A 23 -12.92 -4.56 -18.77
N ALA A 24 -12.82 -4.48 -20.09
CA ALA A 24 -11.69 -5.05 -20.84
C ALA A 24 -10.37 -4.36 -20.48
N ARG A 25 -10.37 -3.02 -20.42
CA ARG A 25 -9.23 -2.19 -20.02
C ARG A 25 -8.74 -2.57 -18.63
N LYS A 26 -9.63 -2.71 -17.64
CA LYS A 26 -9.28 -3.14 -16.28
C LYS A 26 -8.62 -4.53 -16.26
N LYS A 27 -9.19 -5.50 -16.98
CA LYS A 27 -8.61 -6.85 -17.08
C LYS A 27 -7.22 -6.85 -17.72
N LEU A 28 -7.04 -6.07 -18.78
CA LEU A 28 -5.76 -5.99 -19.48
C LEU A 28 -4.72 -5.19 -18.68
N PHE A 29 -5.13 -4.16 -17.96
CA PHE A 29 -4.26 -3.40 -17.05
C PHE A 29 -3.72 -4.29 -15.92
N ALA A 30 -4.54 -5.21 -15.39
CA ALA A 30 -4.08 -6.16 -14.37
C ALA A 30 -3.11 -7.23 -14.90
N LYS A 31 -3.09 -7.47 -16.22
CA LYS A 31 -2.25 -8.51 -16.85
C LYS A 31 -1.01 -7.96 -17.58
N LYS A 32 -1.07 -6.72 -18.07
CA LYS A 32 -0.04 -6.12 -18.91
C LYS A 32 0.58 -4.92 -18.18
N ASN A 33 1.91 -4.88 -18.13
CA ASN A 33 2.66 -3.78 -17.52
C ASN A 33 2.83 -2.56 -18.45
N ASN A 34 2.32 -2.61 -19.68
CA ASN A 34 2.45 -1.54 -20.66
C ASN A 34 1.09 -0.91 -20.98
N VAL A 35 0.96 0.38 -20.63
CA VAL A 35 -0.25 1.19 -20.84
C VAL A 35 -0.59 1.41 -22.32
N GLN A 36 0.36 1.22 -23.23
CA GLN A 36 0.10 1.29 -24.67
C GLN A 36 -0.64 0.04 -25.20
N LEU A 37 -0.64 -1.06 -24.45
CA LEU A 37 -1.23 -2.35 -24.85
C LEU A 37 -2.63 -2.60 -24.27
N ILE A 38 -3.29 -1.54 -23.78
CA ILE A 38 -4.65 -1.60 -23.23
C ILE A 38 -5.60 -0.69 -24.05
N PRO A 39 -6.86 -1.11 -24.25
CA PRO A 39 -7.84 -0.33 -25.01
C PRO A 39 -8.14 1.01 -24.33
N PRO A 40 -8.53 2.06 -25.07
CA PRO A 40 -8.85 3.37 -24.49
C PRO A 40 -9.99 3.29 -23.47
N THR A 41 -10.18 4.35 -22.67
CA THR A 41 -11.40 4.48 -21.85
C THR A 41 -12.61 4.68 -22.76
N LYS A 42 -13.80 4.31 -22.29
CA LYS A 42 -15.04 4.52 -23.05
C LYS A 42 -15.21 5.97 -23.52
N VAL A 43 -14.93 6.92 -22.64
CA VAL A 43 -15.03 8.36 -22.93
C VAL A 43 -14.03 8.79 -24.01
N ALA A 44 -12.78 8.30 -23.97
CA ALA A 44 -11.80 8.60 -25.00
C ALA A 44 -12.17 7.95 -26.34
N GLN A 45 -12.76 6.75 -26.30
CA GLN A 45 -13.27 6.08 -27.49
C GLN A 45 -14.40 6.88 -28.14
N GLU A 46 -15.34 7.42 -27.36
CA GLU A 46 -16.44 8.24 -27.88
C GLU A 46 -15.92 9.43 -28.69
N GLU A 47 -14.94 10.17 -28.17
CA GLU A 47 -14.35 11.31 -28.86
C GLU A 47 -13.55 10.87 -30.11
N HIS A 48 -12.89 9.71 -30.06
CA HIS A 48 -12.21 9.15 -31.23
C HIS A 48 -13.20 8.76 -32.34
N VAL A 49 -14.33 8.14 -32.00
CA VAL A 49 -15.37 7.75 -32.96
C VAL A 49 -15.98 8.99 -33.62
N LYS A 50 -16.22 10.06 -32.87
CA LYS A 50 -16.68 11.33 -33.45
C LYS A 50 -15.69 11.88 -34.48
N ARG A 51 -14.39 11.91 -34.14
CA ARG A 51 -13.37 12.39 -35.08
C ARG A 51 -13.31 11.54 -36.35
N ALA A 52 -13.35 10.21 -36.21
CA ALA A 52 -13.35 9.30 -37.34
C ALA A 52 -14.58 9.48 -38.24
N ALA A 53 -15.76 9.64 -37.65
CA ALA A 53 -17.01 9.89 -38.38
C ALA A 53 -16.98 11.26 -39.11
N TYR A 54 -16.41 12.28 -38.48
CA TYR A 54 -16.23 13.58 -39.11
C TYR A 54 -15.29 13.52 -40.31
N GLN A 55 -14.12 12.91 -40.14
CA GLN A 55 -13.16 12.76 -41.23
C GLN A 55 -13.73 11.91 -42.36
N GLY A 56 -14.20 10.69 -42.07
CA GLY A 56 -14.68 9.76 -43.10
C GLY A 56 -15.99 10.19 -43.74
N GLY A 57 -16.96 10.62 -42.95
CA GLY A 57 -18.31 10.94 -43.42
C GLY A 57 -18.43 12.37 -43.94
N HIS A 58 -18.07 13.36 -43.12
CA HIS A 58 -18.29 14.76 -43.47
C HIS A 58 -17.23 15.31 -44.43
N VAL A 59 -15.95 14.97 -44.24
CA VAL A 59 -14.88 15.47 -45.10
C VAL A 59 -14.73 14.59 -46.34
N TRP A 60 -14.39 13.31 -46.17
CA TRP A 60 -14.12 12.42 -47.30
C TRP A 60 -15.37 12.04 -48.09
N GLY A 61 -16.51 11.88 -47.40
CA GLY A 61 -17.79 11.55 -48.05
C GLY A 61 -18.36 12.67 -48.93
N GLN A 62 -17.88 13.90 -48.77
CA GLN A 62 -18.31 15.07 -49.55
C GLN A 62 -17.24 15.56 -50.54
N THR A 63 -16.22 14.74 -50.85
CA THR A 63 -15.09 15.13 -51.71
C THR A 63 -15.46 15.51 -53.14
N LEU A 64 -16.61 15.06 -53.63
CA LEU A 64 -17.09 15.38 -54.97
C LEU A 64 -17.89 16.69 -55.03
N LEU A 65 -18.21 17.29 -53.87
CA LEU A 65 -18.85 18.60 -53.82
C LEU A 65 -17.78 19.70 -53.92
N PRO A 66 -17.93 20.69 -54.81
CA PRO A 66 -16.96 21.78 -54.94
C PRO A 66 -16.82 22.62 -53.67
N THR A 67 -17.91 22.80 -52.92
CA THR A 67 -17.97 23.60 -51.70
C THR A 67 -18.83 22.90 -50.64
N PRO A 68 -18.30 21.87 -49.98
CA PRO A 68 -19.05 21.12 -48.98
C PRO A 68 -19.22 21.94 -47.70
N GLU A 69 -20.44 22.00 -47.19
CA GLU A 69 -20.71 22.57 -45.87
C GLU A 69 -20.33 21.54 -44.78
N LEU A 70 -19.40 21.92 -43.91
CA LEU A 70 -18.92 21.06 -42.83
C LEU A 70 -19.51 21.52 -41.49
N PRO A 71 -19.98 20.57 -40.65
CA PRO A 71 -20.37 20.92 -39.30
C PRO A 71 -19.15 21.40 -38.49
N PRO A 72 -19.36 22.17 -37.41
CA PRO A 72 -18.26 22.67 -36.60
C PRO A 72 -17.43 21.52 -35.99
N PRO A 73 -16.09 21.50 -36.13
CA PRO A 73 -15.24 20.44 -35.59
C PRO A 73 -15.38 20.25 -34.08
N SER A 74 -15.73 21.31 -33.34
CA SER A 74 -15.95 21.27 -31.89
C SER A 74 -17.04 20.27 -31.47
N SER A 75 -18.05 20.04 -32.31
CA SER A 75 -19.10 19.05 -32.04
C SER A 75 -18.64 17.60 -32.30
N TRP A 76 -17.47 17.43 -32.92
CA TRP A 76 -16.97 16.16 -33.44
C TRP A 76 -15.61 15.74 -32.84
N GLY A 77 -15.38 16.08 -31.57
CA GLY A 77 -14.23 15.61 -30.81
C GLY A 77 -12.95 16.40 -31.05
N TRP A 78 -13.08 17.66 -31.45
CA TRP A 78 -12.01 18.65 -31.50
C TRP A 78 -12.28 19.77 -30.50
N VAL A 79 -11.24 20.48 -30.08
CA VAL A 79 -11.33 21.69 -29.26
C VAL A 79 -10.46 22.78 -29.89
N LYS A 80 -10.96 24.01 -29.92
CA LYS A 80 -10.22 25.16 -30.44
C LYS A 80 -9.39 25.75 -29.30
N ASN A 81 -8.08 25.90 -29.50
CA ASN A 81 -7.23 26.59 -28.54
C ASN A 81 -7.35 28.12 -28.67
N ASP A 82 -6.70 28.85 -27.77
CA ASP A 82 -6.71 30.32 -27.75
C ASP A 82 -6.11 30.95 -29.02
N GLU A 83 -5.22 30.23 -29.70
CA GLU A 83 -4.61 30.62 -30.99
C GLU A 83 -5.54 30.35 -32.19
N GLY A 84 -6.72 29.78 -31.95
CA GLY A 84 -7.72 29.48 -32.98
C GLY A 84 -7.49 28.19 -33.76
N VAL A 85 -6.53 27.36 -33.36
CA VAL A 85 -6.20 26.06 -33.96
C VAL A 85 -7.01 24.94 -33.31
N TYR A 86 -7.58 24.05 -34.12
CA TYR A 86 -8.27 22.86 -33.62
C TYR A 86 -7.28 21.75 -33.22
N LYS A 87 -7.39 21.27 -31.99
CA LYS A 87 -6.65 20.11 -31.47
C LYS A 87 -7.61 18.98 -31.11
N PRO A 88 -7.18 17.70 -31.19
CA PRO A 88 -8.04 16.59 -30.80
C PRO A 88 -8.44 16.71 -29.33
N HIS A 89 -9.73 16.59 -29.05
CA HIS A 89 -10.24 16.47 -27.70
C HIS A 89 -10.13 15.01 -27.26
N TRP A 90 -9.04 14.66 -26.57
CA TRP A 90 -8.69 13.27 -26.31
C TRP A 90 -9.64 12.54 -25.37
N THR A 91 -10.06 13.20 -24.28
CA THR A 91 -10.92 12.63 -23.25
C THR A 91 -11.58 13.74 -22.46
N LYS A 92 -12.80 13.49 -21.96
CA LYS A 92 -13.48 14.36 -20.97
C LYS A 92 -13.11 14.02 -19.53
N LEU A 93 -12.38 12.93 -19.33
CA LEU A 93 -11.92 12.53 -18.00
C LEU A 93 -10.75 13.44 -17.59
N PRO A 94 -10.68 13.83 -16.31
CA PRO A 94 -9.52 14.53 -15.78
C PRO A 94 -8.27 13.65 -15.90
N GLU A 95 -7.11 14.30 -15.91
CA GLU A 95 -5.84 13.59 -15.94
C GLU A 95 -5.71 12.67 -14.71
N ALA A 96 -5.16 11.48 -14.93
CA ALA A 96 -4.97 10.49 -13.87
C ALA A 96 -4.11 11.04 -12.71
N ALA A 97 -3.15 11.94 -12.99
CA ALA A 97 -2.33 12.57 -11.96
C ALA A 97 -3.15 13.44 -10.98
N HIS A 98 -4.28 14.01 -11.45
CA HIS A 98 -5.17 14.86 -10.66
C HIS A 98 -6.28 14.07 -9.95
N THR A 99 -6.45 12.78 -10.26
CA THR A 99 -7.58 11.96 -9.77
C THR A 99 -7.22 10.63 -9.15
N CYS A 100 -6.17 9.95 -9.62
CA CYS A 100 -5.67 8.69 -9.09
C CYS A 100 -4.37 8.92 -8.32
N TYR A 101 -4.46 9.57 -7.16
CA TYR A 101 -3.32 9.82 -6.27
C TYR A 101 -2.67 8.53 -5.76
N GLU A 102 -3.41 7.42 -5.76
CA GLU A 102 -2.95 6.08 -5.38
C GLU A 102 -1.88 5.53 -6.34
N LEU A 103 -1.81 6.03 -7.58
CA LEU A 103 -0.87 5.60 -8.61
C LEU A 103 0.36 6.51 -8.72
N VAL A 104 0.47 7.54 -7.89
CA VAL A 104 1.61 8.47 -7.91
C VAL A 104 2.82 7.79 -7.26
N SER A 105 3.76 7.34 -8.10
CA SER A 105 5.07 6.85 -7.66
C SER A 105 5.85 8.00 -7.04
N CYS A 106 6.05 7.93 -5.72
CA CYS A 106 6.72 8.96 -4.97
C CYS A 106 8.10 8.49 -4.51
N LYS A 107 9.14 9.23 -4.88
CA LYS A 107 10.53 8.92 -4.49
C LYS A 107 10.80 9.13 -2.99
N TYR A 108 9.98 9.92 -2.29
CA TYR A 108 10.15 10.25 -0.87
C TYR A 108 8.97 9.74 -0.04
N LYS A 109 9.24 8.75 0.82
CA LYS A 109 8.21 7.99 1.57
C LYS A 109 7.37 8.87 2.50
N THR A 110 7.98 9.83 3.20
CA THR A 110 7.34 10.62 4.26
C THR A 110 6.40 11.71 3.75
N SER A 111 6.72 12.37 2.63
CA SER A 111 5.89 13.43 2.06
C SER A 111 4.61 12.89 1.43
N CYS A 112 4.67 11.68 0.88
CA CYS A 112 3.52 11.04 0.23
C CYS A 112 2.55 10.39 1.20
N LEU A 113 3.05 9.84 2.31
CA LEU A 113 2.22 9.42 3.44
C LEU A 113 1.36 10.58 3.99
N LYS A 114 1.96 11.76 4.19
CA LYS A 114 1.22 12.97 4.58
C LYS A 114 0.15 13.33 3.54
N ARG A 115 0.52 13.36 2.25
CA ARG A 115 -0.41 13.77 1.17
C ARG A 115 -1.62 12.83 1.02
N SER A 116 -1.41 11.51 1.11
CA SER A 116 -2.50 10.52 1.04
C SER A 116 -3.44 10.57 2.24
N LEU A 117 -2.92 10.92 3.43
CA LEU A 117 -3.71 11.07 4.66
C LEU A 117 -4.47 12.41 4.73
N LEU A 118 -3.88 13.49 4.21
CA LEU A 118 -4.43 14.86 4.24
C LEU A 118 -5.50 15.14 3.18
N HIS A 119 -5.67 14.28 2.17
CA HIS A 119 -6.65 14.52 1.12
C HIS A 119 -8.08 14.16 1.60
N GLY A 120 -9.00 15.12 1.54
CA GLY A 120 -10.37 15.03 2.09
C GLY A 120 -11.27 13.94 1.48
N GLY A 121 -10.86 13.34 0.36
CA GLY A 121 -11.57 12.21 -0.29
C GLY A 121 -10.95 10.83 -0.05
N SER A 122 -9.81 10.74 0.62
CA SER A 122 -9.12 9.46 0.87
C SER A 122 -9.68 8.79 2.11
N ASN A 123 -10.04 7.50 2.02
CA ASN A 123 -10.39 6.62 3.16
C ASN A 123 -9.25 5.66 3.51
N VAL A 124 -8.02 5.99 3.11
CA VAL A 124 -6.86 5.13 3.34
C VAL A 124 -6.52 5.09 4.83
N LYS A 125 -6.39 3.86 5.35
CA LYS A 125 -5.91 3.55 6.69
C LYS A 125 -4.54 2.90 6.60
N ILE A 126 -3.64 3.24 7.52
CA ILE A 126 -2.23 2.85 7.47
C ILE A 126 -1.86 2.07 8.72
N ILE A 127 -1.20 0.94 8.52
CA ILE A 127 -0.67 0.11 9.60
C ILE A 127 0.85 0.18 9.52
N TYR A 128 1.46 0.88 10.48
CA TYR A 128 2.90 1.00 10.60
C TYR A 128 3.45 -0.16 11.43
N LEU A 129 4.02 -1.15 10.75
CA LEU A 129 4.62 -2.32 11.38
C LEU A 129 6.12 -2.09 11.61
N THR A 130 6.55 -2.18 12.87
CA THR A 130 7.98 -2.14 13.24
C THR A 130 8.47 -3.49 13.72
N ARG A 131 9.76 -3.75 13.55
CA ARG A 131 10.45 -4.91 14.08
C ARG A 131 11.77 -4.47 14.72
N ASP A 132 12.27 -5.22 15.69
CA ASP A 132 13.60 -4.99 16.26
C ASP A 132 14.65 -4.97 15.13
N PRO A 133 15.51 -3.93 15.08
CA PRO A 133 16.52 -3.81 14.03
C PRO A 133 17.52 -4.98 14.04
N ARG A 134 17.85 -5.57 15.20
CA ARG A 134 18.73 -6.75 15.28
C ARG A 134 18.14 -7.94 14.52
N GLY A 135 16.85 -8.21 14.71
CA GLY A 135 16.15 -9.26 13.98
C GLY A 135 15.95 -8.93 12.49
N SER A 136 15.61 -7.68 12.19
CA SER A 136 15.41 -7.21 10.81
C SER A 136 16.70 -7.31 10.00
N LEU A 137 17.81 -6.83 10.54
CA LEU A 137 19.10 -6.79 9.83
C LEU A 137 19.68 -8.19 9.62
N VAL A 138 19.52 -9.11 10.58
CA VAL A 138 19.88 -10.53 10.39
C VAL A 138 19.08 -11.14 9.24
N SER A 139 17.77 -10.88 9.20
CA SER A 139 16.89 -11.37 8.14
C SER A 139 17.28 -10.80 6.77
N MET A 140 17.56 -9.50 6.68
CA MET A 140 17.96 -8.84 5.44
C MET A 140 19.30 -9.34 4.93
N ASN A 141 20.27 -9.53 5.84
CA ASN A 141 21.59 -10.05 5.51
C ASN A 141 21.50 -11.47 4.91
N ARG A 142 20.63 -12.34 5.46
CA ARG A 142 20.38 -13.68 4.92
C ARG A 142 19.82 -13.65 3.49
N MET A 143 19.05 -12.62 3.16
CA MET A 143 18.45 -12.44 1.82
C MET A 143 19.37 -11.69 0.84
N GLY A 144 20.60 -11.36 1.23
CA GLY A 144 21.50 -10.55 0.40
C GLY A 144 21.04 -9.11 0.22
N TRP A 145 20.10 -8.64 1.05
CA TRP A 145 19.61 -7.27 1.01
C TRP A 145 20.52 -6.36 1.81
N ASP A 146 20.48 -5.07 1.49
CA ASP A 146 21.19 -4.08 2.28
C ASP A 146 20.79 -4.15 3.76
N SER A 147 21.78 -4.47 4.60
CA SER A 147 21.67 -4.69 6.03
C SER A 147 22.59 -3.75 6.83
N GLN A 148 22.99 -2.61 6.24
CA GLN A 148 23.85 -1.65 6.92
C GLN A 148 23.13 -0.99 8.10
N PRO A 149 23.62 -1.15 9.36
CA PRO A 149 22.93 -0.66 10.55
C PRO A 149 22.63 0.84 10.51
N ALA A 150 23.65 1.68 10.22
CA ALA A 150 23.52 3.14 10.22
C ALA A 150 22.38 3.62 9.31
N ARG A 151 22.33 3.12 8.07
CA ARG A 151 21.31 3.53 7.11
C ARG A 151 19.92 3.03 7.50
N ARG A 152 19.80 1.75 7.87
CA ARG A 152 18.51 1.11 8.15
C ARG A 152 17.89 1.62 9.44
N CYS A 153 18.69 1.84 10.46
CA CYS A 153 18.21 2.38 11.72
C CYS A 153 17.92 3.89 11.63
N ALA A 154 18.72 4.68 10.90
CA ALA A 154 18.37 6.07 10.62
C ALA A 154 17.03 6.20 9.86
N ALA A 155 16.79 5.32 8.88
CA ALA A 155 15.51 5.23 8.20
C ALA A 155 14.38 4.83 9.16
N LEU A 156 14.60 3.86 10.03
CA LEU A 156 13.62 3.44 11.04
C LEU A 156 13.27 4.59 12.01
N ILE A 157 14.26 5.34 12.50
CA ILE A 157 14.04 6.54 13.34
C ILE A 157 13.23 7.60 12.58
N THR A 158 13.56 7.82 11.31
CA THR A 158 12.81 8.75 10.45
C THR A 158 11.35 8.32 10.31
N ASP A 159 11.10 7.03 10.08
CA ASP A 159 9.75 6.48 9.99
C ASP A 159 8.99 6.59 11.33
N MET A 160 9.66 6.38 12.46
CA MET A 160 9.06 6.58 13.80
C MET A 160 8.67 8.04 14.04
N ASN A 161 9.54 9.00 13.70
CA ASN A 161 9.23 10.43 13.82
C ASN A 161 8.05 10.83 12.92
N ALA A 162 8.00 10.27 11.71
CA ALA A 162 6.89 10.47 10.80
C ALA A 162 5.59 9.88 11.36
N TYR A 163 5.63 8.67 11.92
CA TYR A 163 4.50 8.05 12.61
C TYR A 163 3.99 8.93 13.76
N THR A 164 4.86 9.42 14.65
CA THR A 164 4.46 10.30 15.75
C THR A 164 3.71 11.53 15.24
N SER A 165 4.24 12.19 14.22
CA SER A 165 3.63 13.38 13.62
C SER A 165 2.29 13.07 12.93
N LEU A 166 2.21 11.94 12.22
CA LEU A 166 1.00 11.52 11.49
C LEU A 166 -0.09 11.04 12.44
N HIS A 167 0.27 10.32 13.50
CA HIS A 167 -0.68 9.84 14.49
C HIS A 167 -1.25 11.00 15.30
N ALA A 168 -0.45 12.00 15.65
CA ALA A 168 -0.93 13.21 16.33
C ALA A 168 -1.96 13.98 15.49
N SER A 169 -1.78 14.03 14.16
CA SER A 169 -2.68 14.75 13.25
C SER A 169 -3.86 13.91 12.73
N HIS A 170 -3.70 12.59 12.64
CA HIS A 170 -4.70 11.67 12.04
C HIS A 170 -4.80 10.37 12.84
N PRO A 171 -5.16 10.40 14.14
CA PRO A 171 -5.13 9.22 15.01
C PRO A 171 -6.02 8.08 14.52
N GLN A 172 -7.12 8.42 13.81
CA GLN A 172 -8.08 7.45 13.25
C GLN A 172 -7.65 6.84 11.90
N ARG A 173 -6.54 7.30 11.30
CA ARG A 173 -6.08 6.84 9.99
C ARG A 173 -4.74 6.12 10.03
N ILE A 174 -4.05 6.08 11.18
CA ILE A 174 -2.78 5.37 11.31
C ILE A 174 -2.61 4.74 12.70
N ILE A 175 -2.24 3.46 12.71
CA ILE A 175 -1.87 2.73 13.93
C ILE A 175 -0.45 2.15 13.82
N HIS A 176 0.20 1.97 14.96
CA HIS A 176 1.48 1.28 15.07
C HIS A 176 1.29 -0.13 15.63
N LEU A 177 2.02 -1.08 15.05
CA LEU A 177 2.12 -2.47 15.49
C LEU A 177 3.60 -2.88 15.63
N SER A 178 3.90 -3.60 16.70
CA SER A 178 5.16 -4.34 16.84
C SER A 178 4.99 -5.73 16.26
N LEU A 179 5.91 -6.14 15.39
CA LEU A 179 5.92 -7.50 14.84
C LEU A 179 6.03 -8.55 15.95
N GLN A 180 6.81 -8.29 17.00
CA GLN A 180 6.97 -9.20 18.12
C GLN A 180 5.65 -9.38 18.88
N GLN A 181 4.96 -8.28 19.18
CA GLN A 181 3.65 -8.36 19.82
C GLN A 181 2.64 -9.10 18.92
N PHE A 182 2.67 -8.83 17.62
CA PHE A 182 1.82 -9.52 16.66
C PHE A 182 2.10 -11.02 16.64
N SER A 183 3.39 -11.40 16.62
CA SER A 183 3.82 -12.80 16.64
C SER A 183 3.52 -13.51 17.96
N LEU A 184 3.55 -12.81 19.10
CA LEU A 184 3.21 -13.40 20.41
C LEU A 184 1.70 -13.55 20.59
N LYS A 185 0.91 -12.60 20.06
CA LYS A 185 -0.54 -12.56 20.22
C LYS A 185 -1.24 -12.33 18.88
N PRO A 186 -1.23 -13.32 17.98
CA PRO A 186 -1.73 -13.16 16.61
C PRO A 186 -3.24 -12.86 16.58
N PHE A 187 -4.04 -13.51 17.43
CA PHE A 187 -5.48 -13.28 17.49
C PHE A 187 -5.82 -11.89 18.03
N GLU A 188 -5.31 -11.52 19.21
CA GLU A 188 -5.55 -10.20 19.83
C GLU A 188 -5.13 -9.05 18.91
N THR A 189 -3.95 -9.17 18.30
CA THR A 189 -3.45 -8.15 17.38
C THR A 189 -4.28 -8.08 16.10
N THR A 190 -4.75 -9.21 15.57
CA THR A 190 -5.65 -9.22 14.40
C THR A 190 -7.00 -8.59 14.73
N GLN A 191 -7.57 -8.86 15.91
CA GLN A 191 -8.79 -8.19 16.36
C GLN A 191 -8.62 -6.67 16.43
N ARG A 192 -7.46 -6.19 16.91
CA ARG A 192 -7.12 -4.76 16.92
C ARG A 192 -7.01 -4.17 15.51
N ILE A 193 -6.41 -4.90 14.57
CA ILE A 193 -6.36 -4.51 13.15
C ILE A 193 -7.77 -4.40 12.57
N TYR A 194 -8.62 -5.39 12.83
CA TYR A 194 -10.01 -5.41 12.34
C TYR A 194 -10.83 -4.27 12.93
N SER A 195 -10.69 -4.01 14.23
CA SER A 195 -11.32 -2.88 14.89
C SER A 195 -10.88 -1.56 14.25
N PHE A 196 -9.59 -1.40 13.98
CA PHE A 196 -9.07 -0.21 13.30
C PHE A 196 -9.58 -0.06 11.87
N ILE A 197 -9.57 -1.12 11.05
CA ILE A 197 -9.96 -1.03 9.64
C ILE A 197 -11.48 -0.91 9.49
N TYR A 198 -12.24 -1.78 10.16
CA TYR A 198 -13.67 -1.99 9.94
C TYR A 198 -14.56 -1.49 11.08
N GLY A 199 -13.99 -1.05 12.22
CA GLY A 199 -14.76 -0.67 13.39
C GLY A 199 -15.29 -1.85 14.21
N SER A 200 -14.92 -3.09 13.86
CA SER A 200 -15.35 -4.30 14.56
C SER A 200 -14.16 -5.20 14.86
N SER A 201 -14.05 -5.68 16.10
CA SER A 201 -13.03 -6.66 16.52
C SER A 201 -13.43 -8.11 16.23
N VAL A 202 -14.64 -8.34 15.70
CA VAL A 202 -15.16 -9.68 15.44
C VAL A 202 -14.42 -10.31 14.26
N LEU A 203 -13.75 -11.42 14.51
CA LEU A 203 -13.15 -12.26 13.47
C LEU A 203 -14.12 -13.38 13.14
N ASN A 204 -14.48 -13.52 11.86
CA ASN A 204 -15.29 -14.65 11.43
C ASN A 204 -14.51 -15.98 11.54
N GLU A 205 -15.22 -17.09 11.46
CA GLU A 205 -14.66 -18.42 11.64
C GLU A 205 -13.58 -18.77 10.60
N SER A 206 -13.73 -18.29 9.36
CA SER A 206 -12.73 -18.48 8.31
C SER A 206 -11.40 -17.79 8.63
N ILE A 207 -11.44 -16.57 9.18
CA ILE A 207 -10.24 -15.84 9.59
C ILE A 207 -9.60 -16.49 10.82
N GLN A 208 -10.42 -16.92 11.79
CA GLN A 208 -9.90 -17.60 12.98
C GLN A 208 -9.18 -18.89 12.60
N ARG A 209 -9.77 -19.68 11.69
CA ARG A 209 -9.15 -20.89 11.14
C ARG A 209 -7.85 -20.57 10.41
N PHE A 210 -7.84 -19.55 9.55
CA PHE A 210 -6.63 -19.10 8.86
C PHE A 210 -5.52 -18.75 9.86
N LEU A 211 -5.84 -17.95 10.89
CA LEU A 211 -4.87 -17.59 11.94
C LEU A 211 -4.33 -18.83 12.64
N SER A 212 -5.18 -19.78 13.05
CA SER A 212 -4.71 -21.00 13.71
C SER A 212 -3.80 -21.84 12.82
N GLU A 213 -4.18 -22.05 11.56
CA GLU A 213 -3.45 -22.92 10.63
C GLU A 213 -2.08 -22.32 10.25
N HIS A 214 -2.01 -21.00 10.09
CA HIS A 214 -0.79 -20.35 9.62
C HIS A 214 0.14 -19.97 10.78
N THR A 215 -0.39 -19.56 11.92
CA THR A 215 0.44 -19.03 13.02
C THR A 215 0.85 -20.05 14.09
N ASN A 216 0.27 -21.26 14.06
CA ASN A 216 0.53 -22.34 15.01
C ASN A 216 1.14 -23.61 14.37
N ALA A 217 1.56 -23.53 13.09
CA ALA A 217 2.15 -24.68 12.40
C ALA A 217 3.48 -25.10 13.05
N SER A 218 3.56 -26.36 13.49
CA SER A 218 4.75 -27.02 14.04
C SER A 218 5.66 -27.61 12.96
N HIS A 219 5.19 -27.73 11.72
CA HIS A 219 5.97 -28.18 10.57
C HIS A 219 6.15 -27.04 9.56
N ALA A 220 7.41 -26.76 9.20
CA ALA A 220 7.72 -26.09 7.94
C ALA A 220 7.18 -26.95 6.78
N TRP A 221 6.45 -26.35 5.86
CA TRP A 221 5.91 -27.07 4.72
C TRP A 221 7.05 -27.42 3.73
N PRO A 222 6.91 -28.48 2.91
CA PRO A 222 8.03 -29.05 2.16
C PRO A 222 8.68 -28.15 1.11
N ASN A 223 8.11 -26.96 0.83
CA ASN A 223 8.60 -26.00 -0.16
C ASN A 223 8.64 -24.56 0.41
N ASP A 224 9.11 -24.42 1.65
CA ASP A 224 9.11 -23.16 2.40
C ASP A 224 9.91 -22.03 1.70
N GLY A 225 9.19 -21.11 1.06
CA GLY A 225 9.76 -19.88 0.47
C GLY A 225 10.20 -18.87 1.53
N ASN A 226 11.03 -17.89 1.14
CA ASN A 226 11.27 -16.72 1.97
C ASN A 226 9.97 -15.91 2.12
N MET A 227 9.64 -15.47 3.35
CA MET A 227 8.47 -14.60 3.68
C MET A 227 7.10 -15.29 3.73
N GLU A 228 7.04 -16.59 4.04
CA GLU A 228 5.77 -17.30 4.25
C GLU A 228 5.12 -17.07 5.62
N THR A 229 3.82 -17.36 5.67
CA THR A 229 2.96 -17.22 6.85
C THR A 229 2.79 -18.51 7.64
N HIS A 230 3.12 -19.69 7.09
CA HIS A 230 2.95 -21.01 7.72
C HIS A 230 4.07 -21.37 8.71
N ARG A 231 4.13 -20.70 9.86
CA ARG A 231 5.15 -20.97 10.89
C ARG A 231 4.61 -20.67 12.28
N SER A 232 5.16 -21.33 13.30
CA SER A 232 4.94 -20.91 14.68
C SER A 232 5.40 -19.47 14.88
N SER A 233 4.43 -18.56 14.95
CA SER A 233 4.65 -17.12 15.07
C SER A 233 5.38 -16.79 16.38
N VAL A 234 4.96 -17.43 17.48
CA VAL A 234 5.54 -17.28 18.82
C VAL A 234 7.00 -17.73 18.85
N HIS A 235 7.30 -18.92 18.31
CA HIS A 235 8.67 -19.44 18.28
C HIS A 235 9.60 -18.58 17.40
N ASN A 236 9.05 -17.99 16.34
CA ASN A 236 9.81 -17.22 15.36
C ASN A 236 10.07 -15.76 15.76
N ALA A 237 9.33 -15.24 16.75
CA ALA A 237 9.42 -13.83 17.15
C ALA A 237 10.85 -13.44 17.59
N GLU A 238 11.52 -14.35 18.31
CA GLU A 238 12.83 -14.11 18.92
C GLU A 238 13.95 -15.01 18.38
N THR A 239 13.73 -15.84 17.35
CA THR A 239 14.76 -16.77 16.80
C THR A 239 16.04 -16.05 16.35
N TRP A 240 15.95 -14.77 16.00
CA TRP A 240 17.11 -13.96 15.66
C TRP A 240 18.15 -13.91 16.80
N ARG A 241 17.72 -14.05 18.06
CA ARG A 241 18.57 -14.11 19.25
C ARG A 241 19.57 -15.27 19.21
N GLN A 242 19.16 -16.41 18.63
CA GLN A 242 20.00 -17.59 18.50
C GLN A 242 20.93 -17.52 17.28
N SER A 243 20.45 -16.94 16.18
CA SER A 243 21.17 -16.87 14.90
C SER A 243 22.07 -15.65 14.72
N ILE A 244 21.90 -14.59 15.52
CA ILE A 244 22.76 -13.40 15.43
C ILE A 244 24.19 -13.71 15.86
N SER A 245 25.17 -13.25 15.07
CA SER A 245 26.59 -13.39 15.41
C SER A 245 27.04 -12.29 16.37
N ARG A 246 28.09 -12.54 17.16
CA ARG A 246 28.70 -11.53 18.05
C ARG A 246 29.07 -10.25 17.29
N ARG A 247 29.61 -10.39 16.08
CA ARG A 247 29.97 -9.27 15.20
C ARG A 247 28.75 -8.43 14.82
N HIS A 248 27.67 -9.07 14.38
CA HIS A 248 26.44 -8.36 14.00
C HIS A 248 25.76 -7.71 15.19
N LEU A 249 25.67 -8.41 16.33
CA LEU A 249 25.09 -7.83 17.55
C LEU A 249 25.82 -6.55 17.95
N ARG A 250 27.16 -6.59 18.00
CA ARG A 250 27.98 -5.39 18.29
C ARG A 250 27.78 -4.29 17.26
N ALA A 251 27.79 -4.63 15.96
CA ALA A 251 27.61 -3.64 14.90
C ALA A 251 26.26 -2.91 15.00
N VAL A 252 25.19 -3.59 15.42
CA VAL A 252 23.87 -2.96 15.61
C VAL A 252 23.81 -2.19 16.94
N GLU A 253 24.25 -2.78 18.06
CA GLU A 253 24.12 -2.14 19.38
C GLU A 253 25.18 -1.07 19.69
N GLN A 254 26.21 -0.91 18.85
CA GLN A 254 27.17 0.20 18.92
C GLN A 254 26.79 1.35 17.98
N GLU A 255 25.97 1.10 16.96
CA GLU A 255 25.52 2.15 16.06
C GLU A 255 24.44 3.01 16.76
N GLN A 256 24.63 4.33 16.72
CA GLN A 256 23.86 5.27 17.52
C GLN A 256 22.37 5.28 17.16
N ALA A 257 22.03 5.31 15.86
CA ALA A 257 20.64 5.32 15.42
C ALA A 257 19.92 4.01 15.76
N CYS A 258 20.62 2.87 15.70
CA CYS A 258 20.09 1.58 16.09
C CYS A 258 19.86 1.48 17.60
N ARG A 259 20.80 1.96 18.42
CA ARG A 259 20.61 2.03 19.88
C ARG A 259 19.39 2.85 20.23
N GLU A 260 19.23 3.99 19.59
CA GLU A 260 18.06 4.85 19.77
C GLU A 260 16.78 4.13 19.34
N ALA A 261 16.77 3.48 18.18
CA ALA A 261 15.60 2.77 17.67
C ALA A 261 15.18 1.62 18.59
N ILE A 262 16.16 0.84 19.09
CA ILE A 262 15.93 -0.25 20.06
C ILE A 262 15.28 0.31 21.33
N LYS A 263 15.79 1.42 21.87
CA LYS A 263 15.22 2.06 23.06
C LYS A 263 13.81 2.60 22.81
N ARG A 264 13.56 3.25 21.67
CA ARG A 264 12.23 3.76 21.29
C ARG A 264 11.20 2.66 21.09
N LEU A 265 11.64 1.47 20.64
CA LEU A 265 10.81 0.26 20.58
C LEU A 265 10.59 -0.38 21.96
N GLY A 266 11.21 0.15 23.01
CA GLY A 266 11.12 -0.37 24.37
C GLY A 266 11.88 -1.67 24.55
N HIS A 267 12.93 -1.93 23.77
CA HIS A 267 13.70 -3.17 23.84
C HIS A 267 15.01 -3.00 24.63
N VAL A 268 15.44 -4.07 25.30
CA VAL A 268 16.72 -4.11 26.03
C VAL A 268 17.90 -4.15 25.06
N LEU A 269 19.02 -3.53 25.43
CA LEU A 269 20.32 -3.74 24.78
C LEU A 269 21.01 -4.90 25.50
N PHE A 270 21.36 -5.97 24.76
CA PHE A 270 21.90 -7.18 25.38
C PHE A 270 23.39 -7.06 25.70
N THR A 271 24.13 -6.26 24.92
CA THR A 271 25.58 -5.99 24.97
C THR A 271 26.48 -7.19 24.68
N THR A 272 26.11 -8.37 25.15
CA THR A 272 26.82 -9.63 24.96
C THR A 272 25.93 -10.64 24.24
N LEU A 273 26.58 -11.55 23.51
CA LEU A 273 25.87 -12.63 22.82
C LEU A 273 25.21 -13.61 23.80
N GLU A 274 25.79 -13.79 24.98
CA GLU A 274 25.26 -14.63 26.04
C GLU A 274 23.92 -14.08 26.56
N ASN A 275 23.89 -12.79 26.91
CA ASN A 275 22.65 -12.10 27.29
C ASN A 275 21.61 -12.14 26.16
N ALA A 276 22.07 -11.94 24.92
CA ALA A 276 21.19 -12.01 23.77
C ALA A 276 20.58 -13.39 23.60
N ARG A 277 21.24 -14.49 23.98
CA ARG A 277 20.72 -15.86 23.86
C ARG A 277 19.96 -16.35 25.08
N ASN A 278 20.13 -15.69 26.23
CA ASN A 278 19.49 -16.06 27.49
C ASN A 278 17.99 -15.72 27.49
N SER A 279 17.14 -16.73 27.29
CA SER A 279 15.68 -16.57 27.23
C SER A 279 15.05 -16.05 28.53
N SER A 280 15.74 -16.13 29.67
CA SER A 280 15.28 -15.54 30.93
C SER A 280 15.34 -14.00 30.92
N ILE A 281 16.14 -13.40 30.04
CA ILE A 281 16.16 -11.95 29.82
C ILE A 281 15.06 -11.59 28.83
N ASN A 282 14.06 -10.83 29.29
CA ASN A 282 12.96 -10.35 28.45
C ASN A 282 13.48 -9.33 27.42
N LEU A 283 12.97 -9.42 26.19
CA LEU A 283 13.29 -8.46 25.14
C LEU A 283 12.76 -7.05 25.45
N GLN A 284 11.59 -6.94 26.08
CA GLN A 284 10.95 -5.66 26.41
C GLN A 284 11.41 -5.14 27.79
N LEU A 285 11.57 -3.81 27.88
CA LEU A 285 11.79 -3.12 29.15
C LEU A 285 10.54 -3.23 30.02
N ILE A 286 10.72 -3.60 31.29
CA ILE A 286 9.65 -3.90 32.27
C ILE A 286 8.69 -2.71 32.48
N GLU A 287 9.15 -1.46 32.28
CA GLU A 287 8.30 -0.26 32.38
C GLU A 287 7.23 -0.17 31.25
N ASN A 288 7.48 -0.76 30.08
CA ASN A 288 6.53 -0.73 28.96
C ASN A 288 5.46 -1.82 29.00
N ALA A 289 5.62 -2.83 29.86
CA ALA A 289 4.55 -3.79 30.16
C ALA A 289 3.38 -3.14 30.92
N ARG A 290 3.62 -2.02 31.62
CA ARG A 290 2.57 -1.19 32.24
C ARG A 290 2.04 -0.11 31.29
N ASN A 291 2.89 0.47 30.43
CA ASN A 291 2.45 1.50 29.46
C ASN A 291 1.68 0.97 28.25
N SER A 292 1.73 -0.34 27.98
CA SER A 292 0.81 -0.98 27.04
C SER A 292 -0.64 -0.96 27.56
N SER A 293 -0.84 -0.89 28.87
CA SER A 293 -2.15 -0.61 29.50
C SER A 293 -2.51 0.88 29.52
N ILE A 294 -1.53 1.80 29.51
CA ILE A 294 -1.78 3.25 29.44
C ILE A 294 -2.16 3.69 28.01
N ASN A 295 -1.57 3.06 26.98
CA ASN A 295 -2.06 3.21 25.60
C ASN A 295 -3.45 2.56 25.37
N LEU A 296 -3.91 1.68 26.28
CA LEU A 296 -5.31 1.25 26.32
C LEU A 296 -6.23 2.33 26.89
N GLN A 297 -5.75 3.19 27.81
CA GLN A 297 -6.57 4.24 28.43
C GLN A 297 -6.60 5.56 27.64
N LEU A 298 -5.58 5.88 26.85
CA LEU A 298 -5.63 7.05 25.94
C LEU A 298 -6.52 6.84 24.70
N ASN A 299 -6.98 5.60 24.45
CA ASN A 299 -7.91 5.26 23.38
C ASN A 299 -9.39 5.30 23.80
N THR A 300 -9.71 5.65 25.05
CA THR A 300 -11.08 5.90 25.51
C THR A 300 -11.36 7.40 25.61
N VAL A 301 -11.37 8.10 24.46
CA VAL A 301 -12.03 9.41 24.39
C VAL A 301 -13.49 9.16 24.05
N ALA A 302 -14.36 9.51 25.00
CA ALA A 302 -15.80 9.39 24.90
C ALA A 302 -16.33 10.10 23.66
N VAL A 303 -17.14 9.39 22.87
CA VAL A 303 -18.01 9.98 21.85
C VAL A 303 -19.06 10.82 22.58
N PRO A 304 -19.16 12.14 22.36
CA PRO A 304 -20.27 12.92 22.90
C PRO A 304 -21.55 12.43 22.22
N LYS A 305 -22.47 11.87 23.00
CA LYS A 305 -23.84 11.66 22.55
C LYS A 305 -24.49 13.04 22.41
N THR A 306 -24.57 13.55 21.19
CA THR A 306 -25.54 14.59 20.85
C THR A 306 -26.93 13.99 20.97
N SER A 307 -27.63 14.39 22.02
CA SER A 307 -29.06 14.23 22.21
C SER A 307 -29.80 14.98 21.10
N LEU A 308 -30.46 14.23 20.22
CA LEU A 308 -31.52 14.75 19.35
C LEU A 308 -32.83 14.71 20.16
N LEU A 309 -33.32 15.90 20.50
CA LEU A 309 -34.73 16.25 20.38
C LEU A 309 -34.93 16.86 19.00
#